data_AF-A0A3C0IL91-F1
#
_entry.id   AF-A0A3C0IL91-F1
#
_cell.length_a   1.000
_cell.length_b   1.000
_cell.length_c   1.000
_cell.angle_alpha   90.00
_cell.angle_beta   90.00
_cell.angle_gamma   90.00
#
_symmetry.space_group_name_H-M   'P 1'
#
loop_
_entity.id
_entity.type
_entity.pdbx_description
1 polymer ?
#
loop_
_entity_poly.entity_id
_entity_poly.type
_entity_poly.pdbx_seq_one_letter_code
_entity_poly.pdbx_strand_id
1 'polypeptide(L)'
;MEEQTNMQLDQIKQQIELLARQAQEIRKRRELSMMIYEAKLSFQPVIGQTYHLYQKRDDSYMVSLISPKEWGGSGPFKQYISSVKLLADHTWVEIGE
;
A
#
# COMPACT_ATOMS: atom_id res chain seq x y z
N MET A 1 -18.81 -41.41 -4.68
CA MET A 1 -19.45 -40.41 -3.79
C MET A 1 -18.41 -39.73 -2.91
N GLU A 2 -17.59 -40.45 -2.16
CA GLU A 2 -16.49 -39.84 -1.35
C GLU A 2 -15.52 -38.97 -2.17
N GLU A 3 -15.12 -39.43 -3.37
CA GLU A 3 -14.25 -38.63 -4.25
C GLU A 3 -14.87 -37.28 -4.65
N GLN A 4 -16.16 -37.26 -4.98
CA GLN A 4 -16.88 -36.03 -5.32
C GLN A 4 -17.01 -35.10 -4.11
N THR A 5 -17.26 -35.65 -2.92
CA THR A 5 -17.31 -34.88 -1.67
C THR A 5 -15.94 -34.27 -1.35
N ASN A 6 -14.85 -35.03 -1.50
CA ASN A 6 -13.50 -34.52 -1.29
C ASN A 6 -13.13 -33.41 -2.27
N MET A 7 -13.51 -33.55 -3.55
CA MET A 7 -13.31 -32.50 -4.55
C MET A 7 -14.06 -31.21 -4.19
N GLN A 8 -15.31 -31.31 -3.73
CA GLN A 8 -16.08 -30.13 -3.31
C GLN A 8 -15.50 -29.47 -2.05
N LEU A 9 -15.02 -30.27 -1.10
CA LEU A 9 -14.36 -29.75 0.09
C LEU A 9 -13.05 -29.03 -0.24
N ASP A 10 -12.27 -29.53 -1.20
CA ASP A 10 -11.06 -28.86 -1.68
C ASP A 10 -11.40 -27.52 -2.36
N GLN A 11 -12.43 -27.48 -3.20
CA GLN A 11 -12.90 -26.23 -3.82
C GLN A 11 -13.33 -25.18 -2.77
N ILE A 12 -14.07 -25.59 -1.75
CA ILE A 12 -14.48 -24.70 -0.66
C ILE A 12 -13.24 -24.17 0.08
N LYS A 13 -12.26 -25.03 0.35
CA LYS A 13 -11.00 -24.62 0.99
C LYS A 13 -10.27 -23.57 0.15
N GLN A 14 -10.14 -23.79 -1.16
CA GLN A 14 -9.51 -22.82 -2.07
C GLN A 14 -10.24 -21.47 -2.09
N GLN A 15 -11.58 -21.48 -2.05
CA GLN A 15 -12.37 -20.27 -1.98
C GLN A 15 -12.16 -19.51 -0.66
N ILE A 16 -12.10 -20.23 0.47
CA ILE A 16 -11.80 -19.63 1.78
C ILE A 16 -10.40 -19.01 1.79
N GLU A 17 -9.41 -19.70 1.24
CA GLU A 17 -8.04 -19.18 1.12
C GLU A 17 -7.99 -17.92 0.25
N LEU A 18 -8.75 -17.89 -0.85
CA LEU A 18 -8.88 -16.72 -1.70
C LEU A 18 -9.50 -15.53 -0.95
N LEU A 19 -10.63 -15.75 -0.27
CA LEU A 19 -11.31 -14.72 0.51
C LEU A 19 -10.41 -14.19 1.64
N ALA A 20 -9.66 -15.08 2.30
CA ALA A 20 -8.71 -14.69 3.33
C ALA A 20 -7.61 -13.77 2.78
N ARG A 21 -7.05 -14.10 1.60
CA ARG A 21 -6.06 -13.23 0.92
C ARG A 21 -6.64 -11.88 0.54
N GLN A 22 -7.83 -11.85 -0.04
CA GLN A 22 -8.53 -10.60 -0.40
C GLN A 22 -8.77 -9.72 0.83
N ALA A 23 -9.20 -10.31 1.96
CA ALA A 23 -9.38 -9.57 3.21
C ALA A 23 -8.06 -8.97 3.74
N GLN A 24 -6.93 -9.69 3.61
CA GLN A 24 -5.61 -9.16 3.99
C GLN A 24 -5.19 -7.99 3.11
N GLU A 25 -5.43 -8.06 1.80
CA GLU A 25 -5.12 -6.94 0.89
C GLU A 25 -5.93 -5.69 1.22
N ILE A 26 -7.23 -5.84 1.52
CA ILE A 26 -8.10 -4.74 1.93
C ILE A 26 -7.58 -4.10 3.23
N ARG A 27 -7.18 -4.92 4.20
CA ARG A 27 -6.58 -4.42 5.46
C ARG A 27 -5.31 -3.63 5.19
N LYS A 28 -4.38 -4.19 4.40
CA LYS A 28 -3.13 -3.52 4.04
C LYS A 28 -3.37 -2.16 3.36
N ARG A 29 -4.33 -2.08 2.43
CA ARG A 29 -4.71 -0.81 1.77
C ARG A 29 -5.27 0.20 2.76
N ARG A 30 -6.10 -0.23 3.71
CA ARG A 30 -6.64 0.62 4.77
C ARG A 30 -5.52 1.17 5.67
N GLU A 31 -4.62 0.30 6.13
CA GLU A 31 -3.51 0.68 7.01
C GLU A 31 -2.57 1.66 6.31
N LEU A 32 -2.23 1.41 5.04
CA LEU A 32 -1.42 2.34 4.24
C LEU A 32 -2.12 3.69 4.06
N SER A 33 -3.42 3.68 3.76
CA SER A 33 -4.18 4.92 3.58
C SER A 33 -4.22 5.74 4.87
N MET A 34 -4.44 5.09 6.02
CA MET A 34 -4.38 5.74 7.33
C MET A 34 -3.00 6.37 7.58
N MET A 35 -1.92 5.62 7.36
CA MET A 35 -0.55 6.13 7.52
C MET A 35 -0.28 7.35 6.64
N ILE A 36 -0.76 7.37 5.40
CA ILE A 36 -0.59 8.49 4.47
C ILE A 36 -1.43 9.70 4.90
N TYR A 37 -2.65 9.51 5.41
CA TYR A 37 -3.47 10.59 5.95
C TYR A 37 -2.91 11.17 7.26
N GLU A 38 -2.28 10.34 8.10
CA GLU A 38 -1.58 10.77 9.31
C GLU A 38 -0.25 11.48 8.99
N ALA A 39 0.41 11.07 7.90
CA ALA A 39 1.55 11.81 7.37
C ALA A 39 1.10 13.22 6.96
N LYS A 40 1.92 14.24 7.29
CA LYS A 40 1.62 15.62 6.91
C LYS A 40 1.70 15.80 5.40
N LEU A 41 0.57 15.59 4.72
CA LEU A 41 0.39 15.93 3.31
C LEU A 41 0.42 17.45 3.17
N SER A 42 1.49 17.97 2.57
CA SER A 42 1.62 19.41 2.29
C SER A 42 0.94 19.82 0.98
N PHE A 43 0.21 18.90 0.34
CA PHE A 43 -0.46 19.08 -0.94
C PHE A 43 -1.72 18.21 -1.02
N GLN A 44 -2.61 18.54 -1.95
CA GLN A 44 -3.77 17.70 -2.28
C GLN A 44 -3.36 16.62 -3.29
N PRO A 45 -3.45 15.33 -2.94
CA PRO A 45 -3.04 14.26 -3.84
C PRO A 45 -4.03 14.09 -4.99
N VAL A 46 -3.51 13.72 -6.16
CA VAL A 46 -4.23 13.58 -7.43
C VAL A 46 -4.36 12.10 -7.77
N ILE A 47 -5.58 11.70 -8.12
CA ILE A 47 -5.88 10.32 -8.53
C ILE A 47 -5.00 9.91 -9.71
N GLY A 48 -4.44 8.71 -9.64
CA GLY A 48 -3.59 8.14 -10.67
C GLY A 48 -2.14 8.62 -10.65
N GLN A 49 -1.78 9.55 -9.75
CA GLN A 49 -0.41 10.01 -9.60
C GLN A 49 0.36 9.14 -8.60
N THR A 50 1.65 8.95 -8.89
CA THR A 50 2.61 8.28 -8.02
C THR A 50 3.24 9.28 -7.07
N TYR A 51 3.42 8.84 -5.84
CA TYR A 51 4.07 9.57 -4.76
C TYR A 51 5.04 8.64 -4.03
N HIS A 52 5.91 9.21 -3.22
CA HIS A 52 6.94 8.50 -2.50
C HIS A 52 6.82 8.80 -1.01
N LEU A 53 6.69 7.74 -0.21
CA LEU A 53 6.60 7.80 1.24
C LEU A 53 8.00 7.71 1.85
N TYR A 54 8.28 8.62 2.77
CA TYR A 54 9.54 8.71 3.48
C TYR A 54 9.32 8.84 4.98
N GLN A 55 10.29 8.36 5.76
CA GLN A 55 10.40 8.68 7.17
C GLN A 55 11.38 9.83 7.36
N LYS A 56 10.95 10.88 8.07
CA LYS A 56 11.78 12.04 8.44
C LYS A 56 12.74 11.69 9.56
N ARG A 57 13.69 12.60 9.82
CA ARG A 57 14.67 12.45 10.91
C ARG A 57 14.03 12.57 12.30
N ASP A 58 12.87 13.22 12.42
CA ASP A 58 12.06 13.26 13.66
C ASP A 58 11.13 12.04 13.80
N ASP A 59 11.34 10.99 13.00
CA ASP A 59 10.52 9.77 12.90
C ASP A 59 9.08 9.97 12.39
N SER A 60 8.65 11.20 12.10
CA SER A 60 7.39 11.46 11.38
C SER A 60 7.43 11.01 9.92
N TYR A 61 6.25 10.77 9.32
CA TYR A 61 6.14 10.37 7.93
C TYR A 61 5.84 11.57 7.02
N MET A 62 6.38 11.52 5.80
CA MET A 62 6.07 12.49 4.75
C MET A 62 5.86 11.82 3.39
N VAL A 63 4.96 12.40 2.61
CA VAL A 63 4.73 12.01 1.21
C VAL A 63 5.27 13.11 0.31
N SER A 64 5.96 12.75 -0.76
CA SER A 64 6.49 13.68 -1.75
C SER A 64 6.28 13.18 -3.18
N LEU A 65 6.24 14.09 -4.14
CA LEU A 65 6.31 13.75 -5.57
C LEU A 65 7.73 13.44 -6.05
N ILE A 66 8.74 13.83 -5.28
CA ILE A 66 10.15 13.66 -5.65
C ILE A 66 10.58 12.25 -5.28
N SER A 67 11.10 11.50 -6.25
CA SER A 67 11.58 10.12 -6.06
C SER A 67 12.90 10.08 -5.26
N PRO A 68 13.24 8.95 -4.60
CA PRO A 68 14.47 8.87 -3.82
C PRO A 68 15.72 9.12 -4.66
N LYS A 69 15.66 8.85 -5.97
CA LYS A 69 16.75 9.09 -6.93
C LYS A 69 16.92 10.58 -7.26
N GLU A 70 15.83 11.34 -7.29
CA GLU A 70 15.83 12.77 -7.59
C GLU A 70 16.29 13.65 -6.42
N TRP A 71 16.14 13.17 -5.18
CA TRP A 71 16.62 13.88 -3.99
C TRP A 71 18.16 13.98 -3.88
N GLY A 72 18.90 13.18 -4.65
CA GLY A 72 20.34 13.06 -4.52
C GLY A 72 20.76 12.56 -3.13
N GLY A 73 22.00 12.88 -2.72
CA GLY A 73 22.61 12.36 -1.49
C GLY A 73 22.18 13.02 -0.18
N SER A 74 21.27 14.01 -0.20
CA SER A 74 20.87 14.75 1.02
C SER A 74 19.41 15.19 0.98
N GLY A 75 18.51 14.23 0.86
CA GLY A 75 17.09 14.47 1.06
C GLY A 75 16.73 14.81 2.53
N PRO A 76 15.57 15.45 2.78
CA PRO A 76 15.10 15.82 4.13
C PRO A 76 14.55 14.62 4.94
N PHE A 77 14.86 13.39 4.53
CA PHE A 77 14.38 12.16 5.12
C PHE A 77 15.53 11.32 5.67
N LYS A 78 15.17 10.46 6.63
CA LYS A 78 16.03 9.43 7.20
C LYS A 78 16.08 8.21 6.30
N GLN A 79 14.93 7.79 5.77
CA GLN A 79 14.83 6.65 4.86
C GLN A 79 13.64 6.76 3.91
N TYR A 80 13.78 6.16 2.74
CA TYR A 80 12.68 5.86 1.82
C TYR A 80 11.94 4.61 2.28
N ILE A 81 10.61 4.67 2.26
CA ILE A 81 9.74 3.58 2.69
C ILE A 81 9.21 2.82 1.48
N SER A 82 8.46 3.51 0.62
CA SER A 82 7.76 2.89 -0.51
C SER A 82 7.24 3.94 -1.49
N SER A 83 6.98 3.51 -2.72
CA SER A 83 6.25 4.31 -3.70
C SER A 83 4.80 3.93 -3.65
N VAL A 84 3.91 4.91 -3.71
CA VAL A 84 2.47 4.72 -3.56
C VAL A 84 1.72 5.45 -4.65
N LYS A 85 0.59 4.89 -5.07
CA LYS A 85 -0.28 5.49 -6.07
C LYS A 85 -1.66 5.70 -5.49
N LEU A 86 -2.23 6.89 -5.70
CA LEU A 86 -3.60 7.18 -5.33
C LEU A 86 -4.56 6.57 -6.36
N LEU A 87 -5.50 5.76 -5.90
CA LEU A 87 -6.52 5.12 -6.72
C LEU A 87 -7.80 5.95 -6.77
N ALA A 88 -8.70 5.61 -7.70
CA ALA A 88 -9.96 6.34 -7.92
C ALA A 88 -10.92 6.29 -6.72
N ASP A 89 -10.80 5.28 -5.87
CA ASP A 89 -11.55 5.12 -4.62
C ASP A 89 -10.92 5.87 -3.44
N HIS A 90 -9.96 6.77 -3.71
CA HIS A 90 -9.19 7.52 -2.70
C HIS A 90 -8.37 6.64 -1.76
N THR A 91 -8.13 5.38 -2.13
CA THR A 91 -7.20 4.51 -1.40
C THR A 91 -5.82 4.55 -2.02
N TRP A 92 -4.84 4.17 -1.21
CA TRP A 92 -3.45 4.10 -1.63
C TRP A 92 -3.04 2.65 -1.84
N VAL A 93 -2.21 2.44 -2.86
CA VAL A 93 -1.56 1.15 -3.10
C VAL A 93 -0.06 1.36 -3.24
N GLU A 94 0.73 0.45 -2.65
CA GLU A 94 2.16 0.40 -2.91
C GLU A 94 2.41 -0.02 -4.35
N ILE A 95 3.30 0.69 -5.03
CA ILE A 95 3.85 0.25 -6.30
C ILE A 95 5.29 -0.18 -6.02
N GLY A 96 5.59 -1.45 -6.33
CA GLY A 96 6.97 -1.91 -6.37
C GLY A 96 7.70 -1.21 -7.52
N GLU A 97 8.98 -0.89 -7.31
CA GLU A 97 9.90 -0.60 -8.43
C GLU A 97 10.14 -1.86 -9.26
#